data_AF-A0A941HXY3-F1
#
_entry.id   AF-A0A941HXY3-F1
#
_cell.length_a   1.000
_cell.length_b   1.000
_cell.length_c   1.000
_cell.angle_alpha   90.00
_cell.angle_beta   90.00
_cell.angle_gamma   90.00
#
_symmetry.space_group_name_H-M   'P 1'
#
loop_
_entity.id
_entity.type
_entity.pdbx_description
1 polymer ?
#
loop_
_entity_poly.entity_id
_entity_poly.type
_entity_poly.pdbx_seq_one_letter_code
_entity_poly.pdbx_strand_id
1 'polypeptide(L)'
;MARIREIVIDSRHPASLARFWAGVLAGYEVRAYDAAEIARLAGLGLTPETDPSVMVDGPGPMLCFQQVAELAPGRRMHLDIVGGPRADEVARIVALGGTVRDTHGDHTVMLDPEGAAFCVQDPRE
;
A
#
# COMPACT_ATOMS: atom_id res chain seq x y z
N MET A 1 -14.61 -23.85 4.31
CA MET A 1 -14.42 -22.57 5.04
C MET A 1 -13.63 -21.62 4.14
N ALA A 2 -13.98 -20.32 4.13
CA ALA A 2 -13.29 -19.31 3.32
C ALA A 2 -12.11 -18.68 4.09
N ARG A 3 -11.13 -18.13 3.37
CA ARG A 3 -9.98 -17.37 3.92
C ARG A 3 -9.71 -16.14 3.07
N ILE A 4 -9.10 -15.11 3.66
CA ILE A 4 -8.60 -13.96 2.91
C ILE A 4 -7.46 -14.44 2.00
N ARG A 5 -7.51 -14.06 0.73
CA ARG A 5 -6.43 -14.28 -0.24
C ARG A 5 -5.56 -13.03 -0.36
N GLU A 6 -6.20 -11.90 -0.65
CA GLU A 6 -5.56 -10.62 -0.89
C GLU A 6 -6.52 -9.48 -0.54
N ILE A 7 -5.97 -8.29 -0.33
CA ILE A 7 -6.69 -7.03 -0.16
C ILE A 7 -6.41 -6.20 -1.41
N VAL A 8 -7.46 -5.89 -2.18
CA VAL A 8 -7.37 -5.07 -3.38
C VAL A 8 -7.65 -3.61 -3.03
N ILE A 9 -6.75 -2.72 -3.42
CA ILE A 9 -6.79 -1.29 -3.15
C ILE A 9 -6.80 -0.57 -4.49
N ASP A 10 -7.89 0.12 -4.77
CA ASP A 10 -8.02 0.99 -5.95
C ASP A 10 -6.94 2.07 -5.92
N SER A 11 -6.34 2.36 -7.07
CA SER A 11 -5.21 3.29 -7.22
C SER A 11 -5.30 4.01 -8.57
N ARG A 12 -4.74 5.21 -8.66
CA ARG A 12 -4.50 5.91 -9.93
C ARG A 12 -3.16 5.49 -10.54
N HIS A 13 -2.17 5.19 -9.71
CA HIS A 13 -0.83 4.79 -10.12
C HIS A 13 -0.30 3.61 -9.27
N PRO A 14 -0.62 2.35 -9.66
CA PRO A 14 -0.31 1.16 -8.85
C PRO A 14 1.15 1.01 -8.46
N ALA A 15 2.09 1.26 -9.39
CA ALA A 15 3.52 1.03 -9.16
C ALA A 15 4.09 1.92 -8.04
N SER A 16 3.70 3.20 -8.00
CA SER A 16 4.16 4.10 -6.93
C SER A 16 3.54 3.74 -5.59
N LEU A 17 2.25 3.37 -5.58
CA LEU A 17 1.56 3.06 -4.35
C LEU A 17 2.02 1.71 -3.76
N ALA A 18 2.32 0.73 -4.61
CA ALA A 18 2.92 -0.53 -4.21
C ALA A 18 4.29 -0.34 -3.55
N ARG A 19 5.17 0.50 -4.13
CA ARG A 19 6.47 0.82 -3.52
C ARG A 19 6.34 1.54 -2.18
N PHE A 20 5.39 2.47 -2.08
CA PHE A 20 5.09 3.13 -0.81
C PHE A 20 4.73 2.08 0.25
N TRP A 21 3.73 1.22 -0.01
CA TRP A 21 3.28 0.23 0.97
C TRP A 21 4.31 -0.85 1.29
N ALA A 22 5.11 -1.30 0.31
CA ALA A 22 6.26 -2.18 0.55
C ALA A 22 7.31 -1.51 1.45
N GLY A 23 7.54 -0.21 1.28
CA GLY A 23 8.41 0.56 2.18
C GLY A 23 7.81 0.75 3.58
N VAL A 24 6.48 0.89 3.70
CA VAL A 24 5.80 1.07 4.99
C VAL A 24 5.77 -0.22 5.80
N LEU A 25 5.48 -1.37 5.19
CA LEU A 25 5.22 -2.62 5.90
C LEU A 25 6.46 -3.52 5.96
N ALA A 26 6.88 -3.89 7.17
CA ALA A 26 8.02 -4.78 7.36
C ALA A 26 7.78 -6.16 6.73
N GLY A 27 8.74 -6.63 5.94
CA GLY A 27 8.69 -7.94 5.27
C GLY A 27 7.75 -8.00 4.06
N TYR A 28 7.23 -6.86 3.60
CA TYR A 28 6.47 -6.77 2.36
C TYR A 28 7.34 -6.27 1.20
N GLU A 29 7.21 -6.88 0.03
CA GLU A 29 7.97 -6.51 -1.16
C GLU A 29 7.07 -6.51 -2.39
N VAL A 30 7.34 -5.59 -3.33
CA VAL A 30 6.70 -5.61 -4.64
C VAL A 30 7.08 -6.90 -5.35
N ARG A 31 6.09 -7.66 -5.83
CA ARG A 31 6.32 -8.92 -6.53
C ARG A 31 7.25 -8.70 -7.72
N ALA A 32 8.29 -9.52 -7.81
CA ALA A 32 9.23 -9.45 -8.90
C ALA A 32 8.56 -9.78 -10.24
N TYR A 33 8.93 -9.00 -11.26
CA TYR A 33 8.55 -9.26 -12.64
C TYR A 33 9.59 -10.19 -13.28
N ASP A 34 9.17 -11.39 -13.68
CA ASP A 34 10.03 -12.26 -14.47
C ASP A 34 10.02 -11.85 -15.97
N ALA A 35 10.89 -12.47 -16.76
CA ALA A 35 11.01 -12.15 -18.18
C ALA A 35 9.71 -12.42 -18.97
N ALA A 36 8.92 -13.42 -18.57
CA ALA A 36 7.67 -13.74 -19.24
C ALA A 36 6.62 -12.67 -18.96
N GLU A 37 6.54 -12.20 -17.72
CA GLU A 37 5.60 -11.14 -17.34
C GLU A 37 5.97 -9.78 -17.96
N ILE A 38 7.27 -9.45 -18.00
CA ILE A 38 7.75 -8.26 -18.71
C ILE A 38 7.38 -8.32 -20.20
N ALA A 39 7.58 -9.47 -20.85
CA ALA A 39 7.21 -9.66 -22.25
C ALA A 39 5.68 -9.56 -22.46
N ARG A 40 4.89 -10.10 -21.53
CA ARG A 40 3.43 -9.99 -21.54
C ARG A 40 2.97 -8.53 -21.48
N LEU A 41 3.51 -7.75 -20.54
CA LEU A 41 3.21 -6.31 -20.42
C LEU A 41 3.62 -5.54 -21.68
N ALA A 42 4.82 -5.81 -22.21
CA ALA A 42 5.30 -5.15 -23.42
C ALA A 42 4.38 -5.43 -24.63
N GLY A 43 3.83 -6.64 -24.74
CA GLY A 43 2.84 -7.00 -25.76
C GLY A 43 1.52 -6.21 -25.66
N LEU A 44 1.23 -5.62 -24.49
CA LEU A 44 0.09 -4.72 -24.25
C LEU A 44 0.47 -3.24 -24.37
N GLY A 45 1.72 -2.92 -24.72
CA GLY A 45 2.24 -1.55 -24.72
C GLY A 45 2.50 -1.00 -23.31
N LEU A 46 2.65 -1.87 -22.32
CA LEU A 46 2.85 -1.52 -20.91
C LEU A 46 4.27 -1.87 -20.46
N THR A 47 4.67 -1.29 -19.34
CA THR A 47 5.89 -1.60 -18.59
C THR A 47 5.51 -1.94 -17.15
N PRO A 48 6.42 -2.49 -16.33
CA PRO A 48 6.17 -2.64 -14.89
C PRO A 48 5.78 -1.32 -14.18
N GLU A 49 6.20 -0.16 -14.69
CA GLU A 49 5.81 1.15 -14.14
C GLU A 49 4.35 1.49 -14.46
N THR A 50 3.85 1.00 -15.61
CA THR A 50 2.49 1.29 -16.10
C THR A 50 1.58 0.06 -16.00
N ASP A 51 1.94 -0.92 -15.16
CA ASP A 51 1.12 -2.09 -14.93
C ASP A 51 -0.18 -1.66 -14.21
N PRO A 52 -1.37 -1.98 -14.76
CA PRO A 52 -2.63 -1.66 -14.12
C PRO A 52 -2.88 -2.47 -12.84
N SER A 53 -2.06 -3.48 -12.51
CA SER A 53 -2.20 -4.24 -11.27
C SER A 53 -0.84 -4.64 -10.70
N VAL A 54 -0.47 -4.07 -9.56
CA VAL A 54 0.82 -4.35 -8.91
C VAL A 54 0.60 -5.03 -7.58
N MET A 55 1.30 -6.14 -7.38
CA MET A 55 1.14 -7.01 -6.21
C MET A 55 2.27 -6.77 -5.22
N VAL A 56 1.94 -6.76 -3.93
CA VAL A 56 2.90 -6.71 -2.82
C VAL A 56 2.70 -7.95 -1.95
N ASP A 57 3.72 -8.80 -1.95
CA ASP A 57 3.76 -10.05 -1.18
C ASP A 57 4.33 -9.79 0.21
N GLY A 58 3.90 -10.55 1.21
CA GLY A 58 4.36 -10.41 2.59
C GLY A 58 3.87 -11.53 3.51
N PRO A 59 4.17 -11.47 4.82
CA PRO A 59 3.81 -12.51 5.79
C PRO A 59 2.30 -12.61 6.10
N GLY A 60 1.53 -11.55 5.81
CA GLY A 60 0.07 -11.51 5.98
C GLY A 60 -0.69 -11.66 4.65
N PRO A 61 -1.92 -11.14 4.55
CA PRO A 61 -2.61 -11.01 3.27
C PRO A 61 -1.76 -10.21 2.28
N MET A 62 -1.75 -10.67 1.03
CA MET A 62 -1.17 -9.94 -0.10
C MET A 62 -1.93 -8.64 -0.33
N LEU A 63 -1.23 -7.58 -0.72
CA LEU A 63 -1.86 -6.35 -1.19
C LEU A 63 -1.82 -6.32 -2.73
N CYS A 64 -2.92 -5.92 -3.35
CA CYS A 64 -3.02 -5.70 -4.79
C CYS A 64 -3.44 -4.25 -5.02
N PHE A 65 -2.62 -3.49 -5.74
CA PHE A 65 -2.96 -2.13 -6.15
C PHE A 65 -3.51 -2.18 -7.57
N GLN A 66 -4.79 -1.86 -7.73
CA GLN A 66 -5.50 -1.95 -9.00
C GLN A 66 -5.79 -0.56 -9.55
N GLN A 67 -5.38 -0.32 -10.80
CA GLN A 67 -5.66 0.92 -11.48
C GLN A 67 -7.16 1.08 -11.73
N VAL A 68 -7.72 2.22 -11.33
CA VAL A 68 -9.08 2.64 -11.65
C VAL A 68 -9.06 4.04 -12.25
N ALA A 69 -10.05 4.34 -13.11
CA ALA A 69 -10.16 5.65 -13.74
C ALA A 69 -10.47 6.76 -12.72
N GLU A 70 -11.31 6.46 -11.73
CA GLU A 70 -11.71 7.37 -10.67
C GLU A 70 -11.74 6.64 -9.32
N LEU A 71 -11.16 7.27 -8.30
CA LEU A 71 -11.23 6.76 -6.93
C LEU A 71 -12.59 7.08 -6.32
N ALA A 72 -13.23 6.10 -5.71
CA ALA A 72 -14.49 6.31 -5.01
C ALA A 72 -14.35 7.35 -3.87
N PRO A 73 -15.31 8.27 -3.71
CA PRO A 73 -15.30 9.20 -2.60
C PRO A 73 -15.50 8.45 -1.27
N GLY A 74 -14.65 8.73 -0.29
CA GLY A 74 -14.71 8.10 1.03
C GLY A 74 -14.35 6.61 0.97
N ARG A 75 -13.05 6.29 1.09
CA ARG A 75 -12.58 4.91 1.26
C ARG A 75 -13.17 4.34 2.56
N ARG A 76 -14.06 3.36 2.44
CA ARG A 76 -14.78 2.72 3.57
C ARG A 76 -13.95 1.69 4.35
N MET A 77 -12.71 1.46 3.91
CA MET A 77 -11.76 0.56 4.53
C MET A 77 -10.44 1.31 4.68
N HIS A 78 -9.79 1.11 5.82
CA HIS A 78 -8.43 1.54 6.08
C HIS A 78 -7.66 0.41 6.76
N LEU A 79 -6.33 0.45 6.64
CA LEU A 79 -5.44 -0.46 7.34
C LEU A 79 -4.99 0.19 8.65
N ASP A 80 -4.95 -0.62 9.71
CA ASP A 80 -4.30 -0.26 10.96
C ASP A 80 -2.97 -0.98 11.02
N ILE A 81 -1.89 -0.21 11.18
CA ILE A 81 -0.53 -0.74 11.24
C ILE A 81 0.08 -0.47 12.61
N VAL A 82 0.94 -1.39 13.02
CA VAL A 82 1.71 -1.33 14.25
C VAL A 82 3.16 -1.68 13.91
N GLY A 83 4.11 -1.00 14.55
CA GLY A 83 5.54 -1.09 14.23
C GLY A 83 6.42 -0.71 15.41
N GLY A 84 7.45 0.10 15.20
CA GLY A 84 8.18 0.74 16.29
C GLY A 84 7.35 1.79 17.05
N PRO A 85 7.99 2.64 17.88
CA PRO A 85 7.32 3.78 18.50
C PRO A 85 6.57 4.61 17.45
N ARG A 86 5.31 4.96 17.72
CA ARG A 86 4.43 5.60 16.72
C ARG A 86 5.02 6.86 16.12
N ALA A 87 5.71 7.69 16.90
CA ALA A 87 6.34 8.92 16.40
C ALA A 87 7.42 8.65 15.34
N ASP A 88 8.23 7.61 15.54
CA ASP A 88 9.30 7.24 14.62
C ASP A 88 8.73 6.66 13.32
N GLU A 89 7.70 5.81 13.44
CA GLU A 89 6.99 5.27 12.28
C GLU A 89 6.32 6.37 11.46
N VAL A 90 5.64 7.31 12.12
CA VAL A 90 5.03 8.47 11.45
C VAL A 90 6.08 9.26 10.68
N ALA A 91 7.23 9.59 11.29
CA ALA A 91 8.30 10.33 10.62
C ALA A 91 8.86 9.55 9.41
N ARG A 92 9.06 8.24 9.55
CA ARG A 92 9.53 7.36 8.46
C ARG A 92 8.53 7.29 7.31
N ILE A 93 7.25 7.16 7.60
CA ILE A 93 6.17 7.10 6.61
C ILE A 93 6.04 8.44 5.88
N VAL A 94 6.22 9.57 6.56
CA VAL A 94 6.27 10.89 5.92
C VAL A 94 7.43 10.97 4.92
N ALA A 95 8.62 10.46 5.28
CA ALA A 95 9.76 10.42 4.37
C ALA A 95 9.52 9.53 3.14
N LEU A 96 8.63 8.53 3.23
CA LEU A 96 8.22 7.69 2.10
C LEU A 96 7.14 8.33 1.21
N GLY A 97 6.61 9.50 1.58
CA GLY A 97 5.59 10.23 0.80
C GLY A 97 4.17 10.17 1.38
N GLY A 98 3.99 9.61 2.57
CA GLY A 98 2.74 9.72 3.31
C GLY A 98 2.59 11.10 3.97
N THR A 99 1.38 11.42 4.45
CA THR A 99 1.13 12.67 5.17
C THR A 99 0.31 12.43 6.44
N VAL A 100 0.59 13.18 7.50
CA VAL A 100 -0.26 13.16 8.71
C VAL A 100 -1.58 13.87 8.41
N ARG A 101 -2.70 13.22 8.73
CA ARG A 101 -4.03 13.84 8.68
C ARG A 101 -4.48 14.29 10.07
N ASP A 102 -4.38 13.41 11.06
CA ASP A 102 -4.86 13.68 12.42
C ASP A 102 -4.11 12.83 13.45
N THR A 103 -4.04 13.29 14.70
CA THR A 103 -3.37 12.57 15.79
C THR A 103 -4.30 12.49 16.99
N HIS A 104 -4.52 11.26 17.43
CA HIS A 104 -5.33 10.92 18.60
C HIS A 104 -4.45 10.30 19.70
N GLY A 105 -5.04 10.06 20.87
CA GLY A 105 -4.30 9.48 22.00
C GLY A 105 -3.68 8.11 21.66
N ASP A 106 -4.43 7.25 21.00
CA ASP A 106 -4.09 5.85 20.71
C ASP A 106 -3.56 5.60 19.30
N HIS A 107 -3.79 6.50 18.34
CA HIS A 107 -3.31 6.35 16.95
C HIS A 107 -3.06 7.68 16.24
N THR A 108 -2.28 7.62 15.16
CA THR A 108 -2.15 8.72 14.18
C THR A 108 -2.79 8.29 12.86
N VAL A 109 -3.72 9.09 12.35
CA VAL A 109 -4.29 8.89 11.02
C VAL A 109 -3.35 9.50 9.99
N MET A 110 -2.85 8.65 9.09
CA MET A 110 -2.00 9.00 7.97
C MET A 110 -2.81 8.94 6.67
N LEU A 111 -2.31 9.61 5.63
CA LEU A 111 -2.74 9.43 4.25
C LEU A 111 -1.59 8.84 3.44
N ASP A 112 -1.89 7.88 2.57
CA ASP A 112 -0.96 7.43 1.53
C ASP A 112 -0.81 8.50 0.42
N PRO A 113 0.13 8.33 -0.54
CA PRO A 113 0.35 9.29 -1.62
C PRO A 113 -0.87 9.60 -2.50
N GLU A 114 -1.91 8.75 -2.45
CA GLU A 114 -3.16 8.95 -3.18
C GLU A 114 -4.32 9.42 -2.28
N GLY A 115 -4.08 9.63 -0.99
CA GLY A 115 -5.06 10.12 -0.03
C GLY A 115 -5.87 9.02 0.68
N ALA A 116 -5.47 7.74 0.64
CA ALA A 116 -6.11 6.70 1.46
C ALA A 116 -5.77 6.94 2.93
N ALA A 117 -6.78 7.00 3.79
CA ALA A 117 -6.54 6.99 5.22
C ALA A 117 -6.07 5.62 5.69
N PHE A 118 -5.14 5.60 6.65
CA PHE A 118 -4.70 4.43 7.42
C PHE A 118 -4.20 4.90 8.80
N CYS A 119 -4.15 4.01 9.79
CA CYS A 119 -3.77 4.39 11.15
C CYS A 119 -2.44 3.76 11.55
N VAL A 120 -1.61 4.53 12.25
CA VAL A 120 -0.40 4.03 12.93
C VAL A 120 -0.67 4.00 14.43
N GLN A 121 -0.50 2.83 15.04
CA GLN A 121 -0.67 2.59 16.48
C GLN A 121 0.68 2.25 17.11
N ASP A 122 0.83 2.55 18.40
CA ASP A 122 1.92 2.00 19.19
C ASP A 122 1.74 0.48 19.38
N PRO A 123 2.83 -0.29 19.55
CA PRO A 123 2.75 -1.67 20.00
C PRO A 123 1.87 -1.81 21.23
N ARG A 124 0.99 -2.81 21.22
CA ARG A 124 0.33 -3.22 22.46
C ARG A 124 1.35 -3.95 23.32
N GLU A 125 1.41 -3.60 24.60
CA GLU A 125 2.18 -4.34 25.62
C GLU A 125 1.77 -5.81 25.69
#